data_AF-A0AAV2BYS1-F1
#
_entry.id   AF-A0AAV2BYS1-F1
#
_cell.length_a   1.000
_cell.length_b   1.000
_cell.length_c   1.000
_cell.angle_alpha   90.00
_cell.angle_beta   90.00
_cell.angle_gamma   90.00
#
_symmetry.space_group_name_H-M   'P 1'
#
loop_
_entity.id
_entity.type
_entity.pdbx_description
1 polymer ?
#
loop_
_entity_poly.entity_id
_entity_poly.type
_entity_poly.pdbx_seq_one_letter_code
_entity_poly.pdbx_strand_id
1 'polypeptide(L)' 'MDFSPVNCSANPRKHGDNPVSEISDYLGPKMRVRYSLYIGDEKDVIHTISLRVPENYTASEVMELAEVQDP' A
#
# COMPACT_ATOMS: atom_id res chain seq x y z
N MET A 1 -3.80 -26.58 24.37
CA MET A 1 -2.64 -26.91 23.52
C MET A 1 -3.23 -27.14 22.15
N ASP A 2 -3.18 -26.12 21.28
CA ASP A 2 -4.14 -25.96 20.18
C ASP A 2 -3.66 -26.60 18.88
N PHE A 3 -2.95 -27.72 19.00
CA PHE A 3 -2.54 -28.55 17.88
C PHE A 3 -3.15 -29.94 18.06
N SER A 4 -4.46 -30.05 17.82
CA SER A 4 -5.07 -31.35 17.53
C SER A 4 -4.56 -31.84 16.16
N PRO A 5 -4.32 -33.14 15.95
CA PRO A 5 -3.87 -33.65 14.65
C PRO A 5 -4.90 -33.29 13.57
N VAL A 6 -4.50 -32.39 12.67
CA VAL A 6 -5.31 -31.92 11.54
C VAL A 6 -5.11 -32.85 10.34
N ASN A 7 -6.20 -33.18 9.64
CA ASN A 7 -6.17 -34.01 8.45
C ASN A 7 -5.76 -33.17 7.23
N CYS A 8 -4.47 -33.22 6.87
CA CYS A 8 -3.89 -32.48 5.74
C CYS A 8 -4.23 -33.07 4.36
N SER A 9 -4.91 -34.22 4.30
CA SER A 9 -5.36 -34.84 3.05
C SER A 9 -6.75 -34.35 2.62
N ALA A 10 -7.42 -33.56 3.46
CA ALA A 10 -8.65 -32.90 3.10
C ALA A 10 -8.34 -31.85 2.03
N ASN A 11 -8.79 -32.07 0.79
CA ASN A 11 -8.72 -31.07 -0.28
C ASN A 11 -9.52 -29.83 0.17
N PRO A 12 -8.88 -28.72 0.56
CA PRO A 12 -9.59 -27.53 0.99
C PRO A 12 -10.29 -27.01 -0.26
N ARG A 13 -11.61 -27.22 -0.34
CA ARG A 13 -12.37 -26.81 -1.51
C ARG A 13 -12.07 -25.35 -1.78
N LYS A 14 -11.52 -25.13 -2.98
CA LYS A 14 -11.17 -23.88 -3.65
C LYS A 14 -11.65 -22.65 -2.89
N HIS A 15 -10.72 -21.79 -2.49
CA HIS A 15 -11.00 -20.40 -2.19
C HIS A 15 -11.54 -19.74 -3.48
N GLY A 16 -12.80 -20.02 -3.77
CA GLY A 16 -13.62 -19.30 -4.72
C GLY A 16 -13.94 -18.00 -4.03
N ASP A 17 -13.12 -17.02 -4.35
CA ASP A 17 -13.51 -15.65 -4.69
C ASP A 17 -12.21 -14.86 -4.72
N ASN A 18 -11.55 -14.89 -5.88
CA ASN A 18 -10.49 -13.93 -6.15
C ASN A 18 -11.02 -12.86 -7.11
N PRO A 19 -11.78 -11.86 -6.64
CA PRO A 19 -11.75 -10.57 -7.30
C PRO A 19 -10.51 -9.82 -6.79
N VAL A 20 -9.31 -10.29 -7.12
CA VAL A 20 -8.17 -9.36 -7.23
C VAL A 20 -8.25 -8.78 -8.62
N SER A 21 -9.27 -7.97 -8.81
CA SER A 21 -9.45 -7.18 -10.02
C SER A 21 -10.16 -5.92 -9.59
N GLU A 22 -9.56 -4.79 -9.99
CA GLU A 22 -10.08 -3.43 -9.87
C GLU A 22 -9.65 -2.65 -8.62
N ILE A 23 -8.34 -2.40 -8.51
CA ILE A 23 -7.88 -1.10 -7.99
C ILE A 23 -7.33 -0.24 -9.13
N SER A 24 -7.48 -0.67 -10.40
CA SER A 24 -6.79 -0.02 -11.51
C SER A 24 -7.22 1.43 -11.72
N ASP A 25 -8.41 1.86 -11.28
CA ASP A 25 -8.84 3.25 -11.38
C ASP A 25 -9.86 3.61 -10.28
N TYR A 26 -9.40 3.72 -9.03
CA TYR A 26 -10.28 4.25 -7.97
C TYR A 26 -10.61 5.73 -8.26
N LEU A 27 -11.78 5.96 -8.88
CA LEU A 27 -12.38 7.29 -9.11
C LEU A 27 -13.02 7.88 -7.85
N GLY A 28 -12.86 7.22 -6.70
CA GLY A 28 -13.37 7.66 -5.41
C GLY A 28 -12.75 8.97 -4.91
N PRO A 29 -13.18 9.43 -3.72
CA PRO A 29 -12.63 10.61 -3.09
C PRO A 29 -11.09 10.58 -3.03
N LYS A 30 -10.46 11.70 -3.39
CA LYS A 30 -9.00 11.87 -3.35
C LYS A 30 -8.62 12.75 -2.18
N MET A 31 -7.61 12.33 -1.44
CA MET A 31 -7.00 13.09 -0.36
C MET A 31 -5.71 13.75 -0.84
N ARG A 32 -5.40 14.94 -0.30
CA ARG A 32 -4.10 15.59 -0.51
C ARG A 32 -3.15 15.19 0.61
N VAL A 33 -2.05 14.55 0.25
CA VAL A 33 -0.99 14.10 1.17
C VAL A 33 0.26 14.92 0.93
N ARG A 34 0.96 15.29 2.00
CA ARG A 34 2.28 15.91 1.94
C ARG A 34 3.30 14.88 2.41
N TYR A 35 4.10 14.35 1.50
CA TYR A 35 5.19 13.44 1.81
C TYR A 35 6.47 14.25 2.01
N SER A 36 7.14 14.07 3.15
CA SER A 36 8.39 14.76 3.47
C SER A 36 9.43 13.72 3.85
N LEU A 37 10.46 13.57 3.03
CA LEU A 37 11.61 12.71 3.26
C LEU A 37 12.73 13.55 3.86
N TYR A 38 13.17 13.17 5.05
CA TYR A 38 14.24 13.83 5.79
C TYR A 38 15.48 12.94 5.73
N ILE A 39 16.54 13.41 5.06
CA ILE A 39 17.81 12.71 4.96
C ILE A 39 18.92 13.60 5.55
N GLY A 40 19.46 13.22 6.71
CA GLY A 40 20.65 13.84 7.29
C GLY A 40 20.62 13.95 8.81
N ASP A 41 21.81 14.12 9.40
CA ASP A 41 22.00 14.51 10.81
C ASP A 41 22.39 16.02 10.95
N GLU A 42 23.19 16.61 10.03
CA GLU A 42 23.69 18.02 10.16
C GLU A 42 23.30 18.98 9.03
N LYS A 43 22.84 18.46 7.88
CA LYS A 43 22.24 19.26 6.81
C LYS A 43 21.01 18.50 6.34
N ASP A 44 19.88 18.78 6.98
CA ASP A 44 18.61 18.15 6.66
C ASP A 44 18.27 18.41 5.20
N VAL A 45 18.44 17.39 4.35
CA VAL A 45 17.83 17.38 3.03
C VAL A 45 16.37 17.05 3.28
N ILE A 46 15.55 18.10 3.30
CA ILE A 46 14.10 17.98 3.39
C ILE A 46 13.57 17.97 1.96
N HIS A 47 13.27 16.78 1.46
CA HIS A 47 12.57 16.65 0.20
C HIS A 47 11.07 16.55 0.47
N THR A 48 10.27 17.45 -0.09
CA THR A 48 8.84 17.50 0.19
C THR A 48 8.01 17.59 -1.08
N ILE A 49 7.11 16.63 -1.25
CA ILE A 49 6.21 16.52 -2.39
C ILE A 49 4.76 16.51 -1.90
N SER A 50 3.87 17.11 -2.70
CA SER A 50 2.42 17.11 -2.46
C SER A 50 1.72 16.24 -3.47
N LEU A 51 1.13 15.13 -3.01
CA LEU A 51 0.45 14.14 -3.86
C LEU A 51 -1.07 14.22 -3.64
N ARG A 52 -1.82 13.93 -4.70
CA ARG A 52 -3.25 13.64 -4.60
C ARG A 52 -3.45 12.15 -4.82
N VAL A 53 -3.88 11.44 -3.78
CA VAL A 53 -4.02 9.99 -3.78
C VAL A 53 -5.44 9.59 -3.39
N PRO A 54 -5.95 8.43 -3.86
CA PRO A 54 -7.17 7.85 -3.34
C PRO A 54 -7.11 7.60 -1.82
N GLU A 55 -8.25 7.66 -1.14
CA GLU A 55 -8.31 7.46 0.34
C GLU A 55 -7.88 6.06 0.79
N ASN A 56 -7.95 5.05 -0.07
CA ASN A 56 -7.56 3.67 0.24
C ASN A 56 -6.07 3.39 0.04
N TYR A 57 -5.27 4.37 -0.40
CA TYR A 57 -3.83 4.19 -0.56
C TYR A 57 -3.13 4.03 0.80
N THR A 58 -2.29 3.01 0.86
CA THR A 58 -1.38 2.73 1.96
C THR A 58 -0.16 3.66 1.92
N ALA A 59 0.54 3.76 3.04
CA ALA A 59 1.76 4.55 3.13
C ALA A 59 2.84 4.09 2.12
N SER A 60 2.95 2.78 1.87
CA SER A 60 3.89 2.23 0.89
C SER A 60 3.55 2.63 -0.54
N GLU A 61 2.27 2.60 -0.93
CA GLU A 61 1.84 3.03 -2.27
C GLU A 61 2.06 4.54 -2.49
N VAL A 62 1.88 5.34 -1.43
CA VAL A 62 2.21 6.78 -1.48
C VAL A 62 3.72 7.00 -1.68
N MET A 63 4.58 6.18 -1.06
CA MET A 63 6.03 6.25 -1.24
C MET A 63 6.45 5.87 -2.66
N GLU A 64 5.93 4.77 -3.20
CA GLU A 64 6.20 4.35 -4.59
C GLU A 64 5.73 5.40 -5.60
N LEU A 65 4.57 6.01 -5.35
CA LEU A 65 4.08 7.11 -6.17
C LEU A 65 4.96 8.36 -6.08
N ALA A 66 5.51 8.66 -4.89
CA ALA A 66 6.41 9.78 -4.70
C ALA A 66 7.71 9.60 -5.50
N GLU A 67 8.26 8.39 -5.54
CA GLU A 67 9.45 8.07 -6.34
C GLU A 67 9.26 8.34 -7.84
N VAL A 68 8.07 8.04 -8.39
CA VAL A 68 7.77 8.25 -9.81
C VAL A 68 7.47 9.72 -10.14
N GLN A 69 6.90 10.47 -9.19
CA GLN A 69 6.51 11.88 -9.40
C GLN A 69 7.58 12.89 -8.96
N ASP A 70 8.69 12.42 -8.37
CA ASP A 70 9.84 13.27 -8.04
C ASP A 70 10.55 13.74 -9.33
N PRO A 71 10.65 15.06 -9.60
CA PRO A 71 11.23 15.61 -10.83
C PRO A 71 12.75 15.40 -11.01
#